data_AF-A0A560EUF0-F1
#
_entry.id   AF-A0A560EUF0-F1
#
_cell.length_a   1.000
_cell.length_b   1.000
_cell.length_c   1.000
_cell.angle_alpha   90.00
_cell.angle_beta   90.00
_cell.angle_gamma   90.00
#
_symmetry.space_group_name_H-M   'P 1'
#
loop_
_entity.id
_entity.type
_entity.pdbx_description
1 polymer ?
#
loop_
_entity_poly.entity_id
_entity_poly.type
_entity_poly.pdbx_seq_one_letter_code
_entity_poly.pdbx_strand_id
1 'polypeptide(L)'
;MSQRIQNQDTVRAPAPAAVIIETARHTAGLAVQDGRDVQFFASHSLFQALDGQRFRSVRALERAVSSLEAAIADQRRTRDSRGQIWRSWEGPQLDGNGAGQPEAA
;
A
#
# COMPACT_ATOMS: atom_id res chain seq x y z
N MET A 1 18.92 46.82 38.70
CA MET A 1 19.58 45.59 38.20
C MET A 1 18.68 44.96 37.14
N SER A 2 18.94 45.23 35.85
CA SER A 2 18.14 44.68 34.75
C SER A 2 18.90 43.50 34.14
N GLN A 3 18.37 42.28 34.31
CA GLN A 3 18.95 41.09 33.71
C GLN A 3 18.63 41.08 32.21
N ARG A 4 19.68 41.16 31.40
CA ARG A 4 19.62 41.07 29.94
C ARG A 4 19.42 39.60 29.59
N ILE A 5 18.22 39.23 29.16
CA ILE A 5 17.93 37.90 28.59
C ILE A 5 18.81 37.78 27.34
N GLN A 6 19.91 37.04 27.45
CA GLN A 6 20.74 36.72 26.30
C GLN A 6 20.01 35.63 25.51
N ASN A 7 19.36 36.03 24.41
CA ASN A 7 18.94 35.09 23.37
C ASN A 7 20.20 34.38 22.88
N GLN A 8 20.41 33.17 23.35
CA GLN A 8 21.38 32.26 22.79
C GLN A 8 20.86 31.90 21.39
N ASP A 9 21.38 32.56 20.35
CA ASP A 9 21.35 32.06 18.98
C ASP A 9 22.18 30.78 18.95
N THR A 10 21.63 29.69 19.47
CA THR A 10 22.14 28.35 19.19
C THR A 10 22.08 28.21 17.68
N VAL A 11 23.25 28.25 17.04
CA VAL A 11 23.45 27.92 15.63
C VAL A 11 22.73 26.60 15.40
N ARG A 12 21.52 26.68 14.84
CA ARG A 12 20.70 25.49 14.56
C ARG A 12 21.50 24.72 13.53
N ALA A 13 22.15 23.63 13.94
CA ALA A 13 22.69 22.65 13.01
C ALA A 13 21.59 22.39 11.97
N PRO A 14 21.92 22.29 10.66
CA PRO A 14 20.91 22.11 9.64
C PRO A 14 20.03 20.94 10.05
N ALA A 15 18.75 21.21 10.29
CA ALA A 15 17.82 20.17 10.70
C ALA A 15 17.85 19.06 9.65
N PRO A 16 17.76 17.77 10.05
CA PRO A 16 17.73 16.68 9.08
C PRO A 16 16.62 16.96 8.07
N ALA A 17 16.99 16.97 6.79
CA ALA A 17 16.03 17.23 5.73
C ALA A 17 14.96 16.14 5.76
N ALA A 18 13.71 16.56 5.92
CA ALA A 18 12.56 15.68 5.91
C ALA A 18 11.68 16.01 4.70
N VAL A 19 11.25 14.98 3.98
CA VAL A 19 10.40 15.12 2.80
C VAL A 19 9.19 14.20 2.92
N ILE A 20 8.05 14.65 2.41
CA ILE A 20 6.85 13.83 2.32
C ILE A 20 6.95 12.97 1.06
N ILE A 21 6.66 11.69 1.19
CA ILE A 21 6.59 10.75 0.08
C ILE A 21 5.12 10.54 -0.28
N GLU A 22 4.76 10.88 -1.51
CA GLU A 22 3.40 10.75 -2.03
C GLU A 22 3.38 9.77 -3.21
N THR A 23 2.28 9.03 -3.31
CA THR A 23 1.93 8.23 -4.48
C THR A 23 0.76 8.89 -5.21
N ALA A 24 0.36 8.34 -6.36
CA ALA A 24 -0.80 8.85 -7.09
C ALA A 24 -2.12 8.81 -6.29
N ARG A 25 -2.21 7.94 -5.27
CA ARG A 25 -3.46 7.68 -4.55
C ARG A 25 -3.38 7.89 -3.04
N HIS A 26 -2.20 7.93 -2.46
CA HIS A 26 -2.00 7.97 -1.02
C HIS A 26 -0.73 8.75 -0.66
N THR A 27 -0.77 9.46 0.47
CA THR A 27 0.46 9.92 1.14
C THR A 27 1.12 8.71 1.79
N ALA A 28 2.29 8.30 1.29
CA ALA A 28 2.97 7.10 1.77
C ALA A 28 3.54 7.31 3.17
N GLY A 29 4.18 8.45 3.42
CA GLY A 29 4.82 8.72 4.69
C GLY A 29 5.83 9.86 4.66
N LEU A 30 6.66 9.91 5.70
CA LEU A 30 7.75 10.87 5.86
C LEU A 30 9.10 10.16 5.66
N ALA A 31 9.99 10.78 4.90
CA ALA A 31 11.37 10.35 4.75
C ALA A 31 12.29 11.37 5.42
N VAL A 32 13.08 10.92 6.39
CA VAL A 32 14.00 11.76 7.16
C VAL A 32 15.43 11.38 6.80
N GLN A 33 16.26 12.36 6.45
CA GLN A 33 17.70 12.11 6.32
C GLN A 33 18.29 11.75 7.69
N ASP A 34 18.90 10.57 7.76
CA ASP A 34 19.64 10.04 8.92
C ASP A 34 21.09 9.78 8.46
N GLY A 35 21.91 10.84 8.51
CA GLY A 35 23.29 10.80 8.01
C GLY A 35 23.38 10.58 6.49
N ARG A 36 23.84 9.40 6.07
CA ARG A 36 23.93 9.01 4.65
C ARG A 36 22.73 8.22 4.16
N ASP A 37 21.90 7.75 5.08
CA ASP A 37 20.72 6.96 4.80
C ASP A 37 19.46 7.82 4.97
N VAL A 38 18.34 7.26 4.55
CA VAL A 38 17.01 7.85 4.66
C VAL A 38 16.15 6.88 5.42
N GLN A 39 15.62 7.31 6.57
CA GLN A 39 14.67 6.52 7.33
C GLN A 39 13.24 6.91 6.95
N PHE A 40 12.39 5.91 6.73
CA PHE A 40 11.01 6.10 6.34
C PHE A 40 10.05 5.82 7.51
N PHE A 41 9.00 6.63 7.61
CA PHE A 41 7.91 6.47 8.56
C PHE A 41 6.59 6.48 7.80
N ALA A 42 5.87 5.37 7.86
CA ALA A 42 4.63 5.19 7.12
C ALA A 42 3.51 6.05 7.73
N SER A 43 2.79 6.76 6.88
CA SER A 43 1.55 7.47 7.25
C SER A 43 0.30 6.63 6.96
N HIS A 44 0.43 5.67 6.05
CA HIS A 44 -0.69 4.87 5.57
C HIS A 44 -0.40 3.37 5.70
N SER A 45 -1.40 2.58 6.10
CA SER A 45 -1.27 1.15 6.42
C SER A 45 -0.74 0.30 5.26
N LEU A 46 -1.04 0.70 4.02
CA LEU A 46 -0.50 0.06 2.80
C LEU A 46 1.03 0.03 2.76
N PHE A 47 1.70 1.02 3.37
CA PHE A 47 3.16 1.13 3.36
C PHE A 47 3.80 0.72 4.69
N GLN A 48 3.02 0.14 5.61
CA GLN A 48 3.52 -0.26 6.92
C GLN A 48 4.62 -1.32 6.86
N ALA A 49 4.69 -2.09 5.76
CA ALA A 49 5.80 -3.01 5.50
C ALA A 49 7.17 -2.31 5.33
N LEU A 50 7.18 -1.01 5.03
CA LEU A 50 8.38 -0.19 4.88
C LEU A 50 8.66 0.66 6.13
N ASP A 51 7.79 0.65 7.13
CA ASP A 51 7.89 1.52 8.30
C ASP A 51 9.18 1.27 9.10
N GLY A 52 9.88 2.35 9.44
CA GLY A 52 11.16 2.32 10.14
C GLY A 52 12.35 1.84 9.31
N GLN A 53 12.14 1.41 8.05
CA GLN A 53 13.23 0.93 7.21
C GLN A 53 14.17 2.07 6.78
N ARG A 54 15.45 1.73 6.64
CA ARG A 54 16.50 2.62 6.14
C ARG A 54 16.82 2.32 4.68
N PHE A 55 16.90 3.37 3.89
CA PHE A 55 17.22 3.33 2.46
C PHE A 55 18.48 4.13 2.18
N ARG A 56 19.25 3.70 1.19
CA ARG A 56 20.48 4.40 0.77
C ARG A 56 20.24 5.79 0.17
N SER A 57 19.00 6.07 -0.25
CA SER A 57 18.59 7.37 -0.79
C SER A 57 17.07 7.46 -0.88
N VAL A 58 16.56 8.69 -1.04
CA VAL A 58 15.13 8.95 -1.31
C VAL A 58 14.67 8.19 -2.56
N ARG A 59 15.50 8.14 -3.62
CA ARG A 59 15.20 7.39 -4.85
C ARG A 59 15.02 5.89 -4.65
N ALA A 60 15.74 5.30 -3.70
CA ALA A 60 15.59 3.88 -3.36
C ALA A 60 14.27 3.65 -2.60
N LEU A 61 13.93 4.56 -1.69
CA LEU A 61 12.65 4.56 -0.99
C LEU A 61 11.47 4.73 -1.95
N GLU A 62 11.52 5.70 -2.88
CA GLU A 62 10.48 5.90 -3.90
C GLU A 62 10.22 4.61 -4.70
N ARG A 63 11.28 3.92 -5.13
CA ARG A 63 11.15 2.63 -5.83
C ARG A 63 10.47 1.58 -4.97
N ALA A 64 10.85 1.44 -3.70
CA ALA A 64 10.21 0.49 -2.79
C ALA A 64 8.72 0.77 -2.59
N VAL A 65 8.36 2.06 -2.41
CA VAL A 65 6.97 2.52 -2.29
C VAL A 65 6.17 2.18 -3.55
N SER A 66 6.70 2.51 -4.74
CA SER A 66 6.02 2.20 -6.01
C SER A 66 5.88 0.70 -6.24
N SER A 67 6.91 -0.10 -5.92
CA SER A 67 6.83 -1.56 -6.05
C SER A 67 5.78 -2.16 -5.13
N LEU A 68 5.65 -1.67 -3.90
CA LEU A 68 4.64 -2.13 -2.96
C LEU A 68 3.22 -1.77 -3.42
N GLU A 69 3.00 -0.53 -3.87
CA GLU A 69 1.70 -0.10 -4.40
C GLU A 69 1.29 -0.94 -5.63
N ALA A 70 2.23 -1.18 -6.55
CA ALA A 70 1.99 -2.02 -7.71
C ALA A 70 1.63 -3.47 -7.33
N ALA A 71 2.36 -4.05 -6.37
CA ALA A 71 2.10 -5.41 -5.90
C ALA A 71 0.71 -5.55 -5.24
N ILE A 72 0.27 -4.54 -4.50
CA ILE A 72 -1.08 -4.53 -3.89
C ILE A 72 -2.14 -4.39 -4.98
N ALA A 73 -1.92 -3.53 -5.97
CA ALA A 73 -2.85 -3.35 -7.08
C ALA A 73 -3.02 -4.63 -7.91
N ASP A 74 -1.93 -5.35 -8.15
CA ASP A 74 -1.93 -6.64 -8.87
C ASP A 74 -2.71 -7.72 -8.10
N GLN A 75 -2.43 -7.88 -6.80
CA GLN A 75 -3.13 -8.84 -5.94
C GLN A 75 -4.66 -8.65 -5.95
N ARG A 76 -5.12 -7.39 -5.98
CA ARG A 76 -6.57 -7.08 -6.06
C ARG A 76 -7.18 -7.57 -7.36
N ARG A 77 -6.48 -7.46 -8.50
CA ARG A 77 -6.95 -7.98 -9.79
C ARG A 77 -7.00 -9.50 -9.78
N THR A 78 -5.95 -10.17 -9.32
CA THR A 78 -5.90 -11.65 -9.30
C THR A 78 -6.95 -12.24 -8.37
N ARG A 79 -7.20 -11.61 -7.22
CA ARG A 79 -8.23 -12.07 -6.27
C ARG A 79 -9.64 -11.98 -6.88
N ASP A 80 -9.91 -10.92 -7.62
CA ASP A 80 -11.18 -10.78 -8.33
C ASP A 80 -11.37 -11.90 -9.36
N SER A 81 -10.32 -12.25 -10.12
CA SER A 81 -10.37 -13.35 -11.10
C SER A 81 -10.71 -14.72 -10.50
N ARG A 82 -10.29 -15.03 -9.25
CA ARG A 82 -10.62 -16.30 -8.59
C ARG A 82 -12.02 -16.35 -8.00
N GLY A 83 -12.59 -15.20 -7.63
CA GLY A 83 -13.98 -15.11 -7.16
C GLY A 83 -15.00 -15.33 -8.28
N GLN A 84 -14.64 -14.97 -9.51
CA GLN A 84 -15.52 -15.12 -10.68
C GLN A 84 -15.72 -16.59 -11.10
N ILE A 85 -14.71 -17.45 -10.94
CA ILE A 85 -14.82 -18.86 -11.37
C ILE A 85 -15.89 -19.61 -10.56
N TRP A 86 -16.05 -19.31 -9.27
CA TRP A 86 -17.01 -20.01 -8.42
C TRP A 86 -18.47 -19.61 -8.65
N ARG A 87 -18.76 -18.44 -9.24
CA ARG A 87 -20.13 -18.03 -9.58
C ARG A 87 -20.62 -18.55 -10.93
N SER A 88 -19.74 -19.09 -11.77
CA SER A 88 -20.10 -19.57 -13.11
C SER A 88 -20.55 -21.05 -13.15
N TRP A 89 -20.66 -21.73 -11.99
CA TRP A 89 -21.11 -23.12 -11.88
C TRP A 89 -22.39 -23.26 -11.04
N GLU A 90 -23.39 -22.40 -11.23
CA GLU A 90 -24.77 -22.80 -10.93
C GLU A 90 -25.23 -23.69 -12.10
N GLY A 91 -25.41 -24.98 -11.80
CA GLY A 91 -25.54 -26.07 -12.77
C GLY A 91 -26.82 -26.05 -13.63
N PRO A 92 -26.90 -26.94 -14.63
CA PRO A 92 -28.07 -27.04 -15.49
C PRO A 92 -29.30 -27.48 -14.68
N GLN A 93 -30.39 -26.73 -14.80
CA GLN A 93 -31.71 -27.16 -14.33
C GLN A 93 -32.16 -28.33 -15.20
N LEU A 94 -31.97 -29.55 -14.71
CA LEU A 94 -32.62 -30.73 -15.25
C LEU A 94 -33.96 -30.88 -14.53
N ASP A 95 -35.01 -30.30 -15.11
CA ASP A 95 -36.38 -30.69 -14.83
C ASP A 95 -36.68 -32.03 -15.51
N GLY A 96 -36.16 -33.09 -14.91
CA GLY A 96 -36.62 -34.45 -15.17
C GLY A 96 -37.98 -34.66 -14.52
N ASN A 97 -39.07 -34.50 -15.27
CA ASN A 97 -40.35 -35.12 -14.92
C ASN A 97 -40.75 -36.10 -16.03
N GLY A 98 -40.53 -37.39 -15.75
CA GLY A 98 -41.01 -38.49 -16.56
C GLY A 98 -42.53 -38.57 -16.48
N ALA A 99 -43.18 -38.54 -17.63
CA ALA A 99 -44.48 -39.16 -17.81
C ALA A 99 -44.32 -40.22 -18.90
N GLY A 100 -44.21 -41.47 -18.47
CA GLY A 100 -44.42 -42.59 -19.38
C GLY A 100 -45.87 -42.61 -19.82
N GLN A 101 -46.08 -42.87 -21.11
CA GLN A 101 -47.35 -43.39 -21.59
C GLN A 101 -47.05 -44.60 -22.49
N PRO A 102 -47.61 -45.79 -22.17
CA PRO A 102 -47.39 -47.02 -22.92
C PRO A 102 -48.39 -47.19 -24.08
N GLU A 103 -47.95 -47.94 -25.10
CA GLU A 103 -48.72 -48.80 -26.03
C GLU A 103 -49.84 -48.14 -26.90
N ALA A 104 -50.23 -48.62 -28.09
CA ALA A 104 -49.97 -49.84 -28.83
C ALA A 104 -50.33 -49.62 -30.32
N ALA A 105 -49.78 -50.50 -31.17
CA ALA A 105 -50.26 -50.98 -32.49
C ALA A 105 -50.55 -49.96 -33.62
#